data_AF-E6QFI2-F1
#
_entry.id   AF-E6QFI2-F1
#
_cell.length_a   1.000
_cell.length_b   1.000
_cell.length_c   1.000
_cell.angle_alpha   90.00
_cell.angle_beta   90.00
_cell.angle_gamma   90.00
#
_symmetry.space_group_name_H-M   'P 1'
#
loop_
_entity.id
_entity.type
_entity.pdbx_description
1 polymer ?
#
loop_
_entity_poly.entity_id
_entity_poly.type
_entity_poly.pdbx_seq_one_letter_code
_entity_poly.pdbx_strand_id
1 'polypeptide(L)'
;MSIWDKIKQGIEDVALDARHAAENISQNASKGIRSQTPEEMQRYSEWEQALRQRRLPSFVQSRMFQTSQGRLPWISTAKASELLLQRSHGVQPIGMVTGNCWYHFGYSWTQGHYDGWHTAVERMRLEALALGANAIVDVRMQVHRGEREDMDYGVTGTAIRIRGLPPSAEPVVATVSALEFIRLLEDGVVPVGIAIGANFDWYSPWMGTVAAQAAQSAPFAARYWNMEITDLSAFQENVRRRALYDLREDGRRMAAAVLAHTSYTQMFHVAGDQDNPERFLCRHISIGTAVSYLPQNAPQHELIPMISLVDHPLKSAATARKDLI
;
A
#
# COMPACT_ATOMS: atom_id res chain seq x y z
N MET A 1 9.29 1.07 -43.44
CA MET A 1 8.40 0.31 -42.56
C MET A 1 7.62 1.31 -41.71
N SER A 2 6.30 1.37 -41.87
CA SER A 2 5.42 2.34 -41.20
C SER A 2 5.35 2.05 -39.69
N ILE A 3 5.04 3.05 -38.87
CA ILE A 3 4.77 2.86 -37.43
C ILE A 3 3.64 1.83 -37.21
N TRP A 4 2.68 1.81 -38.15
CA TRP A 4 1.55 0.88 -38.16
C TRP A 4 1.96 -0.57 -38.43
N ASP A 5 2.97 -0.79 -39.28
CA ASP A 5 3.49 -2.13 -39.56
C ASP A 5 4.17 -2.73 -38.31
N LYS A 6 4.95 -1.91 -37.60
CA LYS A 6 5.62 -2.31 -36.34
C LYS A 6 4.61 -2.61 -35.22
N ILE A 7 3.54 -1.81 -35.12
CA ILE A 7 2.47 -2.03 -34.14
C ILE A 7 1.74 -3.33 -34.45
N LYS A 8 1.40 -3.59 -35.72
CA LYS A 8 0.68 -4.79 -36.14
C LYS A 8 1.47 -6.06 -35.83
N GLN A 9 2.76 -6.08 -36.19
CA GLN A 9 3.63 -7.21 -35.92
C GLN A 9 3.77 -7.49 -34.40
N GLY A 10 3.95 -6.44 -33.59
CA GLY A 10 4.03 -6.59 -32.13
C GLY A 10 2.74 -7.10 -31.47
N ILE A 11 1.57 -6.79 -32.03
CA ILE A 11 0.28 -7.31 -31.52
C ILE A 11 0.11 -8.80 -31.85
N GLU A 12 0.53 -9.23 -33.04
CA GLU A 12 0.41 -10.62 -33.50
C GLU A 12 1.28 -11.57 -32.66
N ASP A 13 2.53 -11.17 -32.35
CA ASP A 13 3.44 -11.96 -31.51
C ASP A 13 2.92 -12.12 -30.08
N VAL A 14 2.42 -11.03 -29.46
CA VAL A 14 1.86 -11.06 -28.09
C VAL A 14 0.58 -11.90 -28.01
N ALA A 15 -0.25 -11.88 -29.05
CA ALA A 15 -1.48 -12.66 -29.09
C ALA A 15 -1.23 -14.18 -29.16
N LEU A 16 -0.12 -14.59 -29.77
CA LEU A 16 0.29 -16.00 -29.82
C LEU A 16 0.72 -16.48 -28.42
N ASP A 17 1.61 -15.74 -27.76
CA ASP A 17 2.12 -16.07 -26.42
C ASP A 17 1.00 -16.15 -25.36
N ALA A 18 0.01 -15.24 -25.45
CA ALA A 18 -1.13 -15.23 -24.54
C ALA A 18 -2.02 -16.49 -24.65
N ARG A 19 -2.16 -17.07 -25.85
CA ARG A 19 -2.93 -18.31 -26.08
C ARG A 19 -2.24 -19.51 -25.46
N HIS A 20 -0.93 -19.64 -25.66
CA HIS A 20 -0.12 -20.69 -25.05
C HIS A 20 -0.16 -20.63 -23.51
N ALA A 21 -0.17 -19.43 -22.93
CA ALA A 21 -0.31 -19.24 -21.49
C ALA A 21 -1.70 -19.68 -20.96
N ALA A 22 -2.78 -19.36 -21.67
CA ALA A 22 -4.14 -19.71 -21.27
C ALA A 22 -4.41 -21.23 -21.31
N GLU A 23 -3.88 -21.93 -22.31
CA GLU A 23 -3.98 -23.39 -22.43
C GLU A 23 -3.30 -24.10 -21.24
N ASN A 24 -2.13 -23.63 -20.82
CA ASN A 24 -1.41 -24.17 -19.66
C ASN A 24 -2.13 -23.95 -18.33
N ILE A 25 -2.85 -22.84 -18.18
CA ILE A 25 -3.61 -22.53 -16.96
C ILE A 25 -4.86 -23.43 -16.85
N SER A 26 -5.58 -23.63 -17.96
CA SER A 26 -6.79 -24.47 -17.97
C SER A 26 -6.51 -25.94 -17.63
N GLN A 27 -5.35 -26.48 -18.03
CA GLN A 27 -4.94 -27.83 -17.68
C GLN A 27 -4.66 -28.01 -16.17
N ASN A 28 -4.16 -26.98 -15.50
CA ASN A 28 -3.80 -27.05 -14.08
C ASN A 28 -4.99 -26.91 -13.12
N ALA A 29 -6.09 -26.29 -13.55
CA ALA A 29 -7.27 -26.04 -12.71
C ALA A 29 -8.15 -27.28 -12.42
N SER A 30 -7.89 -28.41 -13.09
CA SER A 30 -8.76 -29.61 -13.07
C SER A 30 -8.39 -30.68 -12.02
N LYS A 31 -7.37 -30.46 -11.18
CA LYS A 31 -6.90 -31.46 -10.22
C LYS A 31 -7.33 -31.11 -8.79
N GLY A 32 -8.07 -32.01 -8.15
CA GLY A 32 -8.44 -31.94 -6.73
C GLY A 32 -7.23 -31.94 -5.79
N ILE A 33 -7.47 -32.01 -4.47
CA ILE A 33 -6.43 -31.89 -3.42
C ILE A 33 -5.29 -32.88 -3.70
N ARG A 34 -4.20 -32.33 -4.25
CA ARG A 34 -3.04 -33.05 -4.76
C ARG A 34 -2.06 -33.30 -3.61
N SER A 35 -1.54 -34.52 -3.50
CA SER A 35 -0.42 -34.79 -2.59
C SER A 35 0.80 -33.99 -3.02
N GLN A 36 1.44 -33.33 -2.06
CA GLN A 36 2.62 -32.51 -2.33
C GLN A 36 3.77 -33.40 -2.84
N THR A 37 4.40 -32.98 -3.92
CA THR A 37 5.60 -33.59 -4.48
C THR A 37 6.83 -33.32 -3.61
N PRO A 38 7.90 -34.13 -3.71
CA PRO A 38 9.16 -33.87 -3.01
C PRO A 38 9.74 -32.48 -3.26
N GLU A 39 9.62 -31.97 -4.50
CA GLU A 39 10.05 -30.62 -4.86
C GLU A 39 9.22 -29.53 -4.17
N GLU A 40 7.90 -29.71 -4.08
CA GLU A 40 7.01 -28.78 -3.37
C GLU A 40 7.33 -28.76 -1.87
N MET A 41 7.62 -29.92 -1.25
CA MET A 41 8.05 -30.00 0.15
C MET A 41 9.40 -29.31 0.38
N GLN A 42 10.36 -29.46 -0.54
CA GLN A 42 11.65 -28.77 -0.45
C GLN A 42 11.49 -27.23 -0.57
N ARG A 43 10.59 -26.77 -1.46
CA ARG A 43 10.26 -25.34 -1.55
C ARG A 43 9.62 -24.81 -0.27
N TYR A 44 8.73 -25.59 0.33
CA TYR A 44 8.09 -25.23 1.60
C TYR A 44 9.13 -25.07 2.73
N SER A 45 10.04 -26.03 2.88
CA SER A 45 11.08 -25.97 3.92
C SER A 45 12.05 -24.80 3.71
N GLU A 46 12.43 -24.51 2.46
CA GLU A 46 13.24 -23.34 2.14
C GLU A 46 12.51 -22.02 2.43
N TRP A 47 11.19 -21.94 2.18
CA TRP A 47 10.39 -20.80 2.61
C TRP A 47 10.42 -20.62 4.13
N GLU A 48 10.19 -21.69 4.88
CA GLU A 48 10.18 -21.64 6.34
C GLU A 48 11.52 -21.13 6.91
N GLN A 49 12.64 -21.60 6.36
CA GLN A 49 13.97 -21.13 6.73
C GLN A 49 14.21 -19.67 6.33
N ALA A 50 13.85 -19.29 5.09
CA ALA A 50 14.03 -17.95 4.56
C ALA A 50 13.25 -16.91 5.38
N LEU A 51 12.00 -17.23 5.76
CA LEU A 51 11.16 -16.36 6.59
C LEU A 51 11.74 -16.17 7.99
N ARG A 52 12.25 -17.23 8.63
CA ARG A 52 12.94 -17.13 9.93
C ARG A 52 14.18 -16.24 9.87
N GLN A 53 14.89 -16.28 8.75
CA GLN A 53 16.13 -15.52 8.53
C GLN A 53 15.89 -14.14 7.90
N ARG A 54 14.63 -13.76 7.62
CA ARG A 54 14.26 -12.51 6.93
C ARG A 54 15.01 -12.32 5.60
N ARG A 55 15.14 -13.39 4.82
CA ARG A 55 15.71 -13.39 3.47
C ARG A 55 14.71 -13.92 2.45
N LEU A 56 15.05 -13.79 1.17
CA LEU A 56 14.35 -14.51 0.12
C LEU A 56 14.81 -15.97 0.04
N PRO A 57 13.92 -16.89 -0.36
CA PRO A 57 14.30 -18.23 -0.81
C PRO A 57 15.32 -18.17 -1.95
N SER A 58 16.26 -19.11 -1.97
CA SER A 58 17.30 -19.24 -3.00
C SER A 58 16.74 -19.31 -4.43
N PHE A 59 15.62 -20.01 -4.63
CA PHE A 59 14.97 -20.08 -5.94
C PHE A 59 14.30 -18.76 -6.35
N VAL A 60 13.81 -17.95 -5.39
CA VAL A 60 13.29 -16.61 -5.67
C VAL A 60 14.44 -15.68 -6.05
N GLN A 61 15.55 -15.72 -5.30
CA GLN A 61 16.75 -14.94 -5.63
C GLN A 61 17.27 -15.29 -7.02
N SER A 62 17.34 -16.58 -7.35
CA SER A 62 17.78 -17.04 -8.68
C SER A 62 16.87 -16.53 -9.79
N ARG A 63 15.55 -16.56 -9.58
CA ARG A 63 14.57 -16.00 -10.53
C ARG A 63 14.77 -14.50 -10.71
N MET A 64 14.86 -13.74 -9.62
CA MET A 64 15.08 -12.29 -9.66
C MET A 64 16.39 -11.94 -10.36
N PHE A 65 17.46 -12.66 -10.06
CA PHE A 65 18.73 -12.49 -10.76
C PHE A 65 18.59 -12.75 -12.26
N GLN A 66 17.96 -13.85 -12.68
CA GLN A 66 17.74 -14.13 -14.11
C GLN A 66 16.88 -13.06 -14.80
N THR A 67 15.84 -12.54 -14.15
CA THR A 67 15.05 -11.41 -14.65
C THR A 67 15.91 -10.16 -14.79
N SER A 68 16.75 -9.84 -13.80
CA SER A 68 17.65 -8.67 -13.85
C SER A 68 18.68 -8.75 -14.99
N GLN A 69 19.04 -9.97 -15.41
CA GLN A 69 19.94 -10.26 -16.54
C GLN A 69 19.22 -10.33 -17.88
N GLY A 70 17.91 -10.13 -17.93
CA GLY A 70 17.09 -10.23 -19.14
C GLY A 70 16.92 -11.66 -19.67
N ARG A 71 17.22 -12.69 -18.87
CA ARG A 71 17.04 -14.11 -19.24
C ARG A 71 15.60 -14.59 -19.08
N LEU A 72 14.85 -13.92 -18.21
CA LEU A 72 13.41 -14.12 -18.03
C LEU A 72 12.68 -12.83 -18.41
N PRO A 73 11.44 -12.93 -18.90
CA PRO A 73 10.61 -11.75 -19.12
C PRO A 73 10.40 -10.99 -17.80
N TRP A 74 10.35 -9.67 -17.89
CA TRP A 74 9.96 -8.82 -16.77
C TRP A 74 8.48 -8.46 -16.88
N ILE A 75 7.84 -8.29 -15.73
CA ILE A 75 6.45 -7.84 -15.59
C ILE A 75 6.48 -6.50 -14.87
N SER A 76 5.48 -5.64 -15.04
CA SER A 76 5.36 -4.37 -14.31
C SER A 76 3.90 -4.04 -14.06
N THR A 77 3.65 -3.32 -12.97
CA THR A 77 2.34 -2.71 -12.67
C THR A 77 2.09 -1.41 -13.43
N ALA A 78 3.12 -0.87 -14.10
CA ALA A 78 3.06 0.42 -14.78
C ALA A 78 2.03 0.45 -15.90
N LYS A 79 1.38 1.60 -16.07
CA LYS A 79 0.46 1.84 -17.18
C LYS A 79 1.25 2.01 -18.49
N ALA A 80 0.68 1.54 -19.61
CA ALA A 80 1.33 1.63 -20.92
C ALA A 80 1.75 3.06 -21.31
N SER A 81 0.94 4.07 -20.95
CA SER A 81 1.24 5.49 -21.19
C SER A 81 2.47 5.98 -20.43
N GLU A 82 2.79 5.38 -19.28
CA GLU A 82 3.94 5.77 -18.47
C GLU A 82 5.23 5.10 -18.92
N LEU A 83 5.17 3.88 -19.46
CA LEU A 83 6.37 3.14 -19.89
C LEU A 83 7.21 3.89 -20.93
N LEU A 84 6.57 4.64 -21.83
CA LEU A 84 7.28 5.47 -22.81
C LEU A 84 7.98 6.66 -22.14
N LEU A 85 7.27 7.36 -21.25
CA LEU A 85 7.78 8.55 -20.55
C LEU A 85 8.89 8.20 -19.56
N GLN A 86 8.78 7.07 -18.87
CA GLN A 86 9.84 6.59 -17.97
C GLN A 86 11.18 6.46 -18.70
N ARG A 87 11.18 5.92 -19.93
CA ARG A 87 12.40 5.76 -20.73
C ARG A 87 13.04 7.10 -21.12
N SER A 88 12.25 8.13 -21.43
CA SER A 88 12.80 9.45 -21.79
C SER A 88 13.48 10.14 -20.62
N HIS A 89 13.07 9.83 -19.39
CA HIS A 89 13.68 10.34 -18.15
C HIS A 89 14.68 9.38 -17.50
N GLY A 90 15.13 8.36 -18.23
CA GLY A 90 16.16 7.43 -17.74
C GLY A 90 15.68 6.43 -16.68
N VAL A 91 14.37 6.27 -16.48
CA VAL A 91 13.79 5.23 -15.62
C VAL A 91 13.61 3.94 -16.42
N GLN A 92 14.10 2.85 -15.84
CA GLN A 92 13.99 1.52 -16.38
C GLN A 92 13.22 0.63 -15.40
N PRO A 93 12.01 0.19 -15.74
CA PRO A 93 11.36 -0.94 -15.07
C PRO A 93 12.21 -2.19 -15.22
N ILE A 94 12.47 -2.87 -14.11
CA ILE A 94 13.29 -4.09 -14.09
C ILE A 94 12.53 -5.32 -13.59
N GLY A 95 11.35 -5.14 -13.00
CA GLY A 95 10.47 -6.24 -12.63
C GLY A 95 9.36 -5.83 -11.68
N MET A 96 8.33 -6.66 -11.61
CA MET A 96 7.30 -6.57 -10.58
C MET A 96 7.83 -7.26 -9.34
N VAL A 97 7.65 -6.62 -8.20
CA VAL A 97 8.01 -7.16 -6.89
C VAL A 97 6.77 -7.28 -6.04
N THR A 98 6.72 -8.31 -5.22
CA THR A 98 5.62 -8.54 -4.30
C THR A 98 6.13 -8.85 -2.91
N GLY A 99 5.28 -8.59 -1.93
CA GLY A 99 5.50 -9.00 -0.56
C GLY A 99 4.16 -9.34 0.06
N ASN A 100 4.14 -10.39 0.87
CA ASN A 100 2.95 -10.77 1.59
C ASN A 100 3.27 -11.24 2.99
N CYS A 101 2.32 -11.12 3.91
CA CYS A 101 2.38 -11.79 5.20
C CYS A 101 0.99 -12.02 5.77
N TRP A 102 0.84 -13.19 6.40
CA TRP A 102 -0.27 -13.47 7.29
C TRP A 102 0.12 -13.07 8.70
N TYR A 103 -0.73 -12.29 9.37
CA TYR A 103 -0.45 -11.75 10.69
C TYR A 103 -1.62 -12.00 11.63
N HIS A 104 -1.33 -12.55 12.81
CA HIS A 104 -2.29 -12.81 13.87
C HIS A 104 -2.38 -11.64 14.85
N PHE A 105 -3.58 -11.30 15.28
CA PHE A 105 -3.88 -10.16 16.16
C PHE A 105 -4.17 -10.61 17.59
N GLY A 106 -3.15 -10.58 18.45
CA GLY A 106 -3.31 -11.01 19.85
C GLY A 106 -3.61 -9.90 20.88
N TYR A 107 -3.43 -8.62 20.56
CA TYR A 107 -3.60 -7.53 21.55
C TYR A 107 -4.05 -6.18 20.97
N SER A 108 -3.44 -5.74 19.86
CA SER A 108 -3.76 -4.44 19.24
C SER A 108 -3.93 -4.59 17.74
N TRP A 109 -5.15 -4.28 17.27
CA TRP A 109 -5.47 -4.25 15.85
C TRP A 109 -4.70 -3.14 15.12
N THR A 110 -4.57 -1.98 15.75
CA THR A 110 -3.78 -0.87 15.24
C THR A 110 -2.31 -1.25 15.07
N GLN A 111 -1.67 -1.77 16.12
CA GLN A 111 -0.25 -2.12 16.05
C GLN A 111 0.01 -3.27 15.09
N GLY A 112 -0.81 -4.33 15.12
CA GLY A 112 -0.62 -5.46 14.22
C GLY A 112 -0.82 -5.09 12.74
N HIS A 113 -1.63 -4.07 12.42
CA HIS A 113 -1.76 -3.58 11.04
C HIS A 113 -0.49 -2.84 10.61
N TYR A 114 0.05 -2.00 11.48
CA TYR A 114 1.34 -1.35 11.23
C TYR A 114 2.42 -2.42 10.98
N ASP A 115 2.58 -3.38 11.89
CA ASP A 115 3.60 -4.42 11.80
C ASP A 115 3.41 -5.34 10.57
N GLY A 116 2.17 -5.71 10.26
CA GLY A 116 1.83 -6.51 9.08
C GLY A 116 2.20 -5.79 7.79
N TRP A 117 1.84 -4.52 7.65
CA TRP A 117 2.23 -3.74 6.47
C TRP A 117 3.74 -3.59 6.32
N HIS A 118 4.44 -3.23 7.39
CA HIS A 118 5.89 -3.08 7.36
C HIS A 118 6.58 -4.41 7.02
N THR A 119 6.05 -5.54 7.53
CA THR A 119 6.58 -6.87 7.19
C THR A 119 6.39 -7.19 5.71
N ALA A 120 5.21 -6.94 5.15
CA ALA A 120 4.95 -7.17 3.73
C ALA A 120 5.83 -6.26 2.83
N VAL A 121 5.96 -4.98 3.18
CA VAL A 121 6.83 -4.02 2.48
C VAL A 121 8.29 -4.44 2.52
N GLU A 122 8.79 -4.91 3.66
CA GLU A 122 10.17 -5.35 3.78
C GLU A 122 10.47 -6.59 2.94
N ARG A 123 9.52 -7.54 2.87
CA ARG A 123 9.65 -8.70 1.98
C ARG A 123 9.69 -8.29 0.50
N MET A 124 8.88 -7.32 0.10
CA MET A 124 8.91 -6.75 -1.25
C MET A 124 10.23 -6.03 -1.54
N ARG A 125 10.79 -5.31 -0.56
CA ARG A 125 12.08 -4.63 -0.67
C ARG A 125 13.23 -5.61 -0.92
N LEU A 126 13.19 -6.80 -0.30
CA LEU A 126 14.18 -7.85 -0.57
C LEU A 126 14.14 -8.31 -2.04
N GLU A 127 12.97 -8.46 -2.65
CA GLU A 127 12.87 -8.79 -4.09
C GLU A 127 13.48 -7.68 -4.96
N ALA A 128 13.20 -6.42 -4.63
CA ALA A 128 13.78 -5.28 -5.35
C ALA A 128 15.30 -5.19 -5.19
N LEU A 129 15.82 -5.52 -4.01
CA LEU A 129 17.26 -5.62 -3.77
C LEU A 129 17.88 -6.71 -4.66
N ALA A 130 17.27 -7.89 -4.74
CA ALA A 130 17.73 -8.98 -5.59
C ALA A 130 17.69 -8.64 -7.09
N LEU A 131 16.78 -7.75 -7.52
CA LEU A 131 16.74 -7.20 -8.88
C LEU A 131 17.79 -6.10 -9.13
N GLY A 132 18.40 -5.56 -8.07
CA GLY A 132 19.30 -4.41 -8.13
C GLY A 132 18.56 -3.11 -8.46
N ALA A 133 17.41 -2.90 -7.82
CA ALA A 133 16.59 -1.70 -7.96
C ALA A 133 17.18 -0.48 -7.24
N ASN A 134 16.78 0.72 -7.68
CA ASN A 134 16.94 1.95 -6.91
C ASN A 134 15.71 2.25 -6.06
N ALA A 135 14.53 1.95 -6.62
CA ALA A 135 13.25 2.19 -5.97
C ALA A 135 12.20 1.18 -6.43
N ILE A 136 11.11 1.09 -5.68
CA ILE A 136 9.86 0.43 -6.02
C ILE A 136 8.80 1.53 -6.11
N VAL A 137 8.08 1.58 -7.22
CA VAL A 137 7.07 2.60 -7.53
C VAL A 137 5.72 1.96 -7.84
N ASP A 138 4.66 2.77 -7.84
CA ASP A 138 3.26 2.31 -7.96
C ASP A 138 2.95 1.18 -6.96
N VAL A 139 3.46 1.34 -5.74
CA VAL A 139 3.22 0.38 -4.66
C VAL A 139 1.75 0.43 -4.26
N ARG A 140 1.10 -0.72 -4.38
CA ARG A 140 -0.29 -0.93 -3.98
C ARG A 140 -0.33 -1.91 -2.82
N MET A 141 -1.20 -1.61 -1.87
CA MET A 141 -1.30 -2.32 -0.60
C MET A 141 -2.74 -2.81 -0.44
N GLN A 142 -2.91 -4.10 -0.14
CA GLN A 142 -4.21 -4.74 0.06
C GLN A 142 -4.22 -5.57 1.34
N VAL A 143 -5.30 -5.47 2.11
CA VAL A 143 -5.48 -6.24 3.35
C VAL A 143 -6.82 -6.96 3.31
N HIS A 144 -6.77 -8.27 3.54
CA HIS A 144 -7.95 -9.12 3.63
C HIS A 144 -8.05 -9.71 5.03
N ARG A 145 -9.26 -9.73 5.58
CA ARG A 145 -9.52 -10.37 6.87
C ARG A 145 -9.62 -11.88 6.67
N GLY A 146 -8.87 -12.64 7.46
CA GLY A 146 -9.00 -14.09 7.54
C GLY A 146 -10.26 -14.51 8.31
N GLU A 147 -10.49 -15.81 8.44
CA GLU A 147 -11.66 -16.33 9.18
C GLU A 147 -11.57 -16.08 10.69
N ARG A 148 -10.35 -15.97 11.23
CA ARG A 148 -10.05 -15.72 12.64
C ARG A 148 -9.53 -14.30 12.85
N GLU A 149 -8.86 -14.06 13.96
CA GLU A 149 -8.17 -12.80 14.26
C GLU A 149 -6.85 -12.70 13.47
N ASP A 150 -6.91 -12.97 12.17
CA ASP A 150 -5.76 -12.95 11.27
C ASP A 150 -6.05 -12.02 10.09
N MET A 151 -5.03 -11.40 9.54
CA MET A 151 -5.11 -10.61 8.31
C MET A 151 -4.04 -11.04 7.32
N ASP A 152 -4.40 -11.05 6.05
CA ASP A 152 -3.50 -11.24 4.91
C ASP A 152 -3.14 -9.88 4.33
N TYR A 153 -1.88 -9.51 4.44
CA TYR A 153 -1.30 -8.31 3.85
C TYR A 153 -0.61 -8.66 2.55
N GLY A 154 -0.98 -7.98 1.48
CA GLY A 154 -0.33 -8.07 0.17
C GLY A 154 0.14 -6.69 -0.28
N VAL A 155 1.38 -6.64 -0.77
CA VAL A 155 1.93 -5.46 -1.43
C VAL A 155 2.52 -5.84 -2.78
N THR A 156 2.33 -4.98 -3.77
CA THR A 156 2.84 -5.17 -5.12
C THR A 156 3.30 -3.83 -5.66
N GLY A 157 4.41 -3.81 -6.41
CA GLY A 157 4.87 -2.63 -7.12
C GLY A 157 5.81 -2.97 -8.26
N THR A 158 6.35 -1.94 -8.90
CA THR A 158 7.37 -2.08 -9.94
C THR A 158 8.72 -1.65 -9.42
N ALA A 159 9.68 -2.57 -9.38
CA ALA A 159 11.09 -2.23 -9.16
C ALA A 159 11.62 -1.48 -10.38
N ILE A 160 12.27 -0.34 -10.14
CA ILE A 160 12.88 0.51 -11.16
C ILE A 160 14.36 0.73 -10.89
N ARG A 161 15.12 0.91 -11.97
CA ARG A 161 16.48 1.42 -11.99
C ARG A 161 16.49 2.80 -12.62
N ILE A 162 17.30 3.70 -12.08
CA ILE A 162 17.54 5.04 -12.63
C ILE A 162 18.89 5.01 -13.34
N ARG A 163 18.90 5.34 -14.63
CA ARG A 163 20.12 5.34 -15.44
C ARG A 163 21.16 6.28 -14.82
N GLY A 164 22.39 5.77 -14.69
CA GLY A 164 23.50 6.53 -14.13
C GLY A 164 23.65 6.41 -12.61
N LEU A 165 22.69 5.77 -11.92
CA LEU A 165 22.83 5.44 -10.50
C LEU A 165 23.23 3.97 -10.31
N PRO A 166 24.12 3.66 -9.34
CA PRO A 166 24.35 2.29 -8.93
C PRO A 166 23.09 1.71 -8.27
N PRO A 167 22.90 0.37 -8.22
CA PRO A 167 21.84 -0.24 -7.43
C PRO A 167 21.84 0.25 -5.97
N SER A 168 20.65 0.42 -5.38
CA SER A 168 20.54 0.82 -3.97
C SER A 168 20.65 -0.39 -3.05
N ALA A 169 21.39 -0.24 -1.94
CA ALA A 169 21.35 -1.21 -0.85
C ALA A 169 20.00 -1.18 -0.10
N GLU A 170 19.29 -0.04 -0.16
CA GLU A 170 17.98 0.16 0.42
C GLU A 170 17.06 0.77 -0.64
N PRO A 171 16.39 -0.06 -1.48
CA PRO A 171 15.47 0.47 -2.47
C PRO A 171 14.35 1.28 -1.81
N VAL A 172 14.17 2.52 -2.28
CA VAL A 172 13.08 3.41 -1.82
C VAL A 172 11.76 2.78 -2.19
N VAL A 173 10.78 2.82 -1.28
CA VAL A 173 9.43 2.32 -1.53
C VAL A 173 8.52 3.52 -1.67
N ALA A 174 7.87 3.67 -2.81
CA ALA A 174 7.01 4.80 -3.11
C ALA A 174 5.70 4.32 -3.75
N THR A 175 4.61 4.93 -3.35
CA THR A 175 3.28 4.61 -3.88
C THR A 175 2.93 5.41 -5.12
N VAL A 176 3.61 6.54 -5.33
CA VAL A 176 3.51 7.33 -6.57
C VAL A 176 4.00 6.52 -7.77
N SER A 177 3.48 6.85 -8.95
CA SER A 177 3.92 6.19 -10.18
C SER A 177 5.37 6.54 -10.51
N ALA A 178 6.00 5.79 -11.41
CA ALA A 178 7.38 6.07 -11.82
C ALA A 178 7.54 7.47 -12.44
N LEU A 179 6.50 7.96 -13.13
CA LEU A 179 6.50 9.29 -13.74
C LEU A 179 6.43 10.37 -12.65
N GLU A 180 5.53 10.20 -11.69
CA GLU A 180 5.41 11.11 -10.53
C GLU A 180 6.69 11.10 -9.70
N PHE A 181 7.30 9.93 -9.48
CA PHE A 181 8.58 9.79 -8.79
C PHE A 181 9.68 10.66 -9.44
N ILE A 182 9.78 10.65 -10.77
CA ILE A 182 10.72 11.51 -11.48
C ILE A 182 10.33 12.98 -11.41
N ARG A 183 9.04 13.32 -11.52
CA ARG A 183 8.59 14.71 -11.41
C ARG A 183 8.94 15.32 -10.06
N LEU A 184 8.84 14.53 -8.98
CA LEU A 184 9.32 14.94 -7.67
C LEU A 184 10.83 15.23 -7.70
N LEU A 185 11.63 14.32 -8.26
CA LEU A 185 13.08 14.53 -8.36
C LEU A 185 13.45 15.75 -9.21
N GLU A 186 12.74 16.02 -10.30
CA GLU A 186 12.92 17.21 -11.14
C GLU A 186 12.64 18.52 -10.38
N ASP A 187 11.71 18.49 -9.42
CA ASP A 187 11.38 19.60 -8.52
C ASP A 187 12.32 19.69 -7.30
N GLY A 188 13.28 18.77 -7.18
CA GLY A 188 14.16 18.67 -6.01
C GLY A 188 13.50 18.06 -4.77
N VAL A 189 12.37 17.38 -4.96
CA VAL A 189 11.66 16.60 -3.96
C VAL A 189 12.08 15.14 -4.07
N VAL A 190 12.60 14.57 -3.00
CA VAL A 190 13.13 13.21 -2.96
C VAL A 190 12.15 12.29 -2.24
N PRO A 191 11.56 11.29 -2.91
CA PRO A 191 10.88 10.21 -2.23
C PRO A 191 11.87 9.45 -1.34
N VAL A 192 11.55 9.28 -0.07
CA VAL A 192 12.41 8.63 0.93
C VAL A 192 11.80 7.35 1.50
N GLY A 193 10.52 7.10 1.27
CA GLY A 193 9.85 5.90 1.76
C GLY A 193 8.35 5.96 1.64
N ILE A 194 7.70 5.08 2.39
CA ILE A 194 6.26 4.98 2.50
C ILE A 194 5.87 5.30 3.94
N ALA A 195 4.87 6.16 4.12
CA ALA A 195 4.29 6.48 5.40
C ALA A 195 2.92 5.79 5.53
N ILE A 196 2.65 5.21 6.69
CA ILE A 196 1.42 4.47 6.96
C ILE A 196 0.78 5.00 8.24
N GLY A 197 -0.44 5.48 8.13
CA GLY A 197 -1.28 5.85 9.25
C GLY A 197 -2.51 4.95 9.29
N ALA A 198 -2.62 4.13 10.33
CA ALA A 198 -3.71 3.18 10.44
C ALA A 198 -4.23 3.19 11.87
N ASN A 199 -5.54 3.32 12.05
CA ASN A 199 -6.15 3.23 13.37
C ASN A 199 -7.43 2.42 13.32
N PHE A 200 -7.60 1.60 14.35
CA PHE A 200 -8.70 0.68 14.57
C PHE A 200 -9.22 0.89 15.97
N ASP A 201 -10.52 1.06 16.10
CA ASP A 201 -11.13 1.24 17.41
C ASP A 201 -12.49 0.57 17.45
N TRP A 202 -12.97 0.31 18.65
CA TRP A 202 -14.28 -0.26 18.90
C TRP A 202 -15.19 0.77 19.55
N TYR A 203 -16.45 0.75 19.14
CA TYR A 203 -17.50 1.55 19.74
C TYR A 203 -18.65 0.66 20.17
N SER A 204 -19.03 0.79 21.45
CA SER A 204 -20.23 0.17 22.00
C SER A 204 -21.24 1.27 22.24
N PRO A 205 -22.38 1.30 21.51
CA PRO A 205 -23.46 2.22 21.81
C PRO A 205 -23.94 2.01 23.25
N TRP A 206 -24.23 3.11 23.94
CA TRP A 206 -24.82 3.08 25.26
C TRP A 206 -26.24 3.66 25.22
N MET A 207 -27.04 3.36 26.24
CA MET A 207 -28.44 3.77 26.30
C MET A 207 -28.58 5.30 26.16
N GLY A 208 -29.36 5.75 25.17
CA GLY A 208 -29.60 7.17 24.90
C GLY A 208 -28.83 7.71 23.68
N THR A 209 -27.86 6.97 23.14
CA THR A 209 -27.21 7.30 21.86
C THR A 209 -28.15 7.10 20.67
N VAL A 210 -27.87 7.78 19.55
CA VAL A 210 -28.67 7.61 18.32
C VAL A 210 -28.51 6.20 17.77
N ALA A 211 -27.30 5.61 17.82
CA ALA A 211 -27.09 4.22 17.44
C ALA A 211 -27.92 3.23 18.28
N ALA A 212 -27.95 3.39 19.62
CA ALA A 212 -28.75 2.53 20.48
C ALA A 212 -30.27 2.68 20.22
N GLN A 213 -30.74 3.90 19.94
CA GLN A 213 -32.14 4.16 19.60
C GLN A 213 -32.52 3.60 18.22
N ALA A 214 -31.58 3.57 17.27
CA ALA A 214 -31.78 3.00 15.94
C ALA A 214 -31.79 1.46 15.95
N ALA A 215 -30.99 0.84 16.84
CA ALA A 215 -30.92 -0.61 17.00
C ALA A 215 -32.13 -1.19 17.75
N GLN A 216 -32.63 -0.49 18.77
CA GLN A 216 -33.90 -0.82 19.39
C GLN A 216 -35.01 -0.60 18.37
N SER A 217 -36.02 -1.49 18.33
CA SER A 217 -37.22 -1.32 17.52
C SER A 217 -37.87 0.03 17.83
N ALA A 218 -37.49 1.07 17.08
CA ALA A 218 -37.81 2.45 17.38
C ALA A 218 -39.32 2.62 17.51
N PRO A 219 -39.86 3.15 18.62
CA PRO A 219 -41.30 3.20 18.84
C PRO A 219 -42.07 4.11 17.86
N PHE A 220 -41.42 5.00 17.09
CA PHE A 220 -42.13 5.84 16.11
C PHE A 220 -41.17 6.52 15.11
N ALA A 221 -41.61 6.66 13.85
CA ALA A 221 -41.08 7.45 12.73
C ALA A 221 -39.63 7.20 12.23
N ALA A 222 -38.61 7.06 13.06
CA ALA A 222 -37.19 7.14 12.63
C ALA A 222 -36.76 6.08 11.59
N ARG A 223 -37.39 4.90 11.55
CA ARG A 223 -37.12 3.85 10.54
C ARG A 223 -37.47 4.26 9.10
N TYR A 224 -38.32 5.28 8.93
CA TYR A 224 -38.82 5.72 7.62
C TYR A 224 -38.18 7.01 7.12
N TRP A 225 -37.17 7.54 7.84
CA TRP A 225 -36.53 8.81 7.52
C TRP A 225 -35.02 8.62 7.40
N ASN A 226 -34.43 9.27 6.42
CA ASN A 226 -32.98 9.36 6.31
C ASN A 226 -32.48 10.29 7.43
N MET A 227 -31.73 9.74 8.39
CA MET A 227 -31.18 10.49 9.52
C MET A 227 -29.74 10.05 9.79
N GLU A 228 -28.90 11.00 10.17
CA GLU A 228 -27.52 10.72 10.57
C GLU A 228 -27.45 10.06 11.96
N ILE A 229 -26.66 8.99 12.08
CA ILE A 229 -26.30 8.39 13.36
C ILE A 229 -25.07 9.11 13.91
N THR A 230 -25.31 10.24 14.57
CA THR A 230 -24.28 11.23 14.93
C THR A 230 -23.15 10.67 15.79
N ASP A 231 -23.44 9.72 16.68
CA ASP A 231 -22.42 9.09 17.52
C ASP A 231 -21.48 8.16 16.73
N LEU A 232 -21.99 7.44 15.72
CA LEU A 232 -21.14 6.68 14.79
C LEU A 232 -20.33 7.61 13.89
N SER A 233 -20.89 8.73 13.43
CA SER A 233 -20.16 9.75 12.67
C SER A 233 -18.99 10.32 13.49
N ALA A 234 -19.24 10.70 14.74
CA ALA A 234 -18.21 11.23 15.64
C ALA A 234 -17.12 10.20 15.94
N PHE A 235 -17.52 8.94 16.15
CA PHE A 235 -16.59 7.84 16.34
C PHE A 235 -15.70 7.62 15.11
N GLN A 236 -16.28 7.55 13.91
CA GLN A 236 -15.54 7.40 12.66
C GLN A 236 -14.56 8.55 12.43
N GLU A 237 -14.97 9.78 12.74
CA GLU A 237 -14.13 10.98 12.66
C GLU A 237 -12.91 10.88 13.60
N ASN A 238 -13.10 10.42 14.84
CA ASN A 238 -12.01 10.21 15.79
C ASN A 238 -11.02 9.15 15.29
N VAL A 239 -11.52 8.04 14.75
CA VAL A 239 -10.66 6.98 14.20
C VAL A 239 -9.83 7.51 13.04
N ARG A 240 -10.46 8.27 12.14
CA ARG A 240 -9.79 8.92 11.01
C ARG A 240 -8.71 9.91 11.46
N ARG A 241 -9.01 10.78 12.44
CA ARG A 241 -8.03 11.77 12.95
C ARG A 241 -6.79 11.12 13.55
N ARG A 242 -6.96 10.04 14.31
CA ARG A 242 -5.85 9.27 14.89
C ARG A 242 -4.98 8.63 13.81
N ALA A 243 -5.59 7.97 12.83
CA ALA A 243 -4.83 7.40 11.72
C ALA A 243 -4.05 8.46 10.92
N LEU A 244 -4.63 9.65 10.70
CA LEU A 244 -3.91 10.75 10.04
C LEU A 244 -2.81 11.37 10.91
N TYR A 245 -2.95 11.33 12.24
CA TYR A 245 -1.88 11.69 13.16
C TYR A 245 -0.72 10.70 13.04
N ASP A 246 -1.01 9.40 13.03
CA ASP A 246 0.03 8.36 12.88
C ASP A 246 0.74 8.46 11.53
N LEU A 247 0.02 8.76 10.45
CA LEU A 247 0.62 9.02 9.13
C LEU A 247 1.64 10.16 9.18
N ARG A 248 1.32 11.24 9.90
CA ARG A 248 2.20 12.40 10.07
C ARG A 248 3.40 12.05 10.95
N GLU A 249 3.20 11.28 12.02
CA GLU A 249 4.29 10.82 12.87
C GLU A 249 5.25 9.90 12.13
N ASP A 250 4.75 9.05 11.24
CA ASP A 250 5.57 8.18 10.40
C ASP A 250 6.41 9.01 9.41
N GLY A 251 5.80 10.01 8.77
CA GLY A 251 6.53 11.01 7.98
C GLY A 251 7.60 11.75 8.81
N ARG A 252 7.26 12.18 10.03
CA ARG A 252 8.18 12.87 10.94
C ARG A 252 9.38 12.00 11.31
N ARG A 253 9.19 10.70 11.54
CA ARG A 253 10.30 9.74 11.81
C ARG A 253 11.28 9.65 10.65
N MET A 254 10.81 9.87 9.41
CA MET A 254 11.63 9.91 8.20
C MET A 254 12.16 11.33 7.87
N ALA A 255 11.94 12.32 8.74
CA ALA A 255 12.22 13.73 8.45
C ALA A 255 11.62 14.19 7.11
N ALA A 256 10.38 13.78 6.86
CA ALA A 256 9.70 13.93 5.58
C ALA A 256 8.25 14.41 5.73
N ALA A 257 7.76 15.07 4.68
CA ALA A 257 6.33 15.28 4.47
C ALA A 257 5.73 14.03 3.81
N VAL A 258 4.40 13.93 3.75
CA VAL A 258 3.72 12.75 3.18
C VAL A 258 2.76 13.19 2.07
N LEU A 259 2.99 12.67 0.86
CA LEU A 259 2.04 12.73 -0.25
C LEU A 259 1.05 11.56 -0.14
N ALA A 260 -0.03 11.80 0.61
CA ALA A 260 -1.10 10.84 0.79
C ALA A 260 -1.96 10.74 -0.49
N HIS A 261 -2.20 9.52 -0.96
CA HIS A 261 -2.95 9.24 -2.19
C HIS A 261 -3.93 8.07 -2.02
N THR A 262 -3.73 7.20 -1.02
CA THR A 262 -4.66 6.13 -0.67
C THR A 262 -5.21 6.34 0.73
N SER A 263 -6.53 6.36 0.86
CA SER A 263 -7.24 6.47 2.13
C SER A 263 -8.50 5.63 2.06
N TYR A 264 -8.71 4.79 3.07
CA TYR A 264 -9.86 3.90 3.15
C TYR A 264 -10.43 3.87 4.57
N THR A 265 -11.75 4.01 4.68
CA THR A 265 -12.50 3.90 5.93
C THR A 265 -13.51 2.79 5.81
N GLN A 266 -13.65 1.97 6.85
CA GLN A 266 -14.69 0.96 6.92
C GLN A 266 -15.21 0.80 8.33
N MET A 267 -16.53 0.68 8.45
CA MET A 267 -17.23 0.34 9.68
C MET A 267 -17.79 -1.07 9.55
N PHE A 268 -17.57 -1.91 10.55
CA PHE A 268 -18.17 -3.23 10.67
C PHE A 268 -19.12 -3.23 11.85
N HIS A 269 -20.35 -3.64 11.61
CA HIS A 269 -21.30 -3.93 12.68
C HIS A 269 -21.12 -5.37 13.16
N VAL A 270 -20.96 -5.54 14.46
CA VAL A 270 -20.93 -6.83 15.15
C VAL A 270 -22.17 -6.91 16.00
N ALA A 271 -23.11 -7.75 15.57
CA ALA A 271 -24.35 -7.98 16.28
C ALA A 271 -24.05 -8.48 17.71
N GLY A 272 -24.83 -7.98 18.67
CA GLY A 272 -24.77 -8.46 20.05
C GLY A 272 -25.27 -9.90 20.17
N ASP A 273 -24.82 -10.58 21.21
CA ASP A 273 -25.29 -11.89 21.64
C ASP A 273 -25.68 -11.87 23.13
N GLN A 274 -25.92 -13.04 23.74
CA GLN A 274 -26.36 -13.12 25.14
C GLN A 274 -25.31 -12.56 26.13
N ASP A 275 -24.04 -12.61 25.78
CA ASP A 275 -22.92 -12.25 26.66
C ASP A 275 -22.28 -10.91 26.27
N ASN A 276 -22.53 -10.43 25.05
CA ASN A 276 -21.85 -9.30 24.47
C ASN A 276 -22.83 -8.28 23.85
N PRO A 277 -22.73 -6.98 24.20
CA PRO A 277 -23.50 -5.96 23.53
C PRO A 277 -23.08 -5.81 22.06
N GLU A 278 -24.00 -5.29 21.26
CA GLU A 278 -23.74 -4.79 19.91
C GLU A 278 -22.56 -3.82 19.92
N ARG A 279 -21.68 -3.97 18.92
CA ARG A 279 -20.47 -3.18 18.79
C ARG A 279 -20.17 -2.85 17.33
N PHE A 280 -19.44 -1.76 17.14
CA PHE A 280 -18.98 -1.29 15.85
C PHE A 280 -17.45 -1.25 15.85
N LEU A 281 -16.83 -1.89 14.86
CA LEU A 281 -15.40 -1.78 14.60
C LEU A 281 -15.19 -0.79 13.47
N CYS A 282 -14.52 0.32 13.73
CA CYS A 282 -14.11 1.25 12.69
C CYS A 282 -12.62 1.08 12.41
N ARG A 283 -12.26 1.10 11.12
CA ARG A 283 -10.88 1.23 10.67
C ARG A 283 -10.71 2.39 9.71
N HIS A 284 -9.62 3.11 9.86
CA HIS A 284 -9.13 4.05 8.86
C HIS A 284 -7.66 3.75 8.56
N ILE A 285 -7.33 3.60 7.28
CA ILE A 285 -5.97 3.39 6.79
C ILE A 285 -5.69 4.45 5.75
N SER A 286 -4.62 5.21 5.95
CA SER A 286 -4.08 6.16 4.98
C SER A 286 -2.61 5.86 4.73
N ILE A 287 -2.22 5.95 3.46
CA ILE A 287 -0.91 5.57 2.97
C ILE A 287 -0.42 6.64 2.00
N GLY A 288 0.86 6.99 2.09
CA GLY A 288 1.47 8.00 1.23
C GLY A 288 2.94 7.73 0.96
N THR A 289 3.46 8.36 -0.09
CA THR A 289 4.91 8.47 -0.30
C THR A 289 5.45 9.52 0.67
N ALA A 290 6.40 9.14 1.50
CA ALA A 290 7.18 10.09 2.27
C ALA A 290 8.16 10.81 1.34
N VAL A 291 8.14 12.14 1.37
CA VAL A 291 8.95 13.00 0.52
C VAL A 291 9.73 14.01 1.36
N SER A 292 11.01 14.16 1.04
CA SER A 292 11.90 15.16 1.64
C SER A 292 12.30 16.18 0.59
N TYR A 293 12.57 17.41 1.00
CA TYR A 293 13.09 18.43 0.10
C TYR A 293 14.61 18.45 0.22
N LEU A 294 15.32 18.62 -0.91
CA LEU A 294 16.73 18.94 -0.83
C LEU A 294 16.89 20.24 -0.01
N PRO A 295 17.87 20.35 0.90
CA PRO A 295 18.05 21.56 1.73
C PRO A 295 18.14 22.87 0.94
N GLN A 296 18.55 22.78 -0.33
CA GLN A 296 18.75 23.89 -1.26
C GLN A 296 17.45 24.30 -1.98
N ASN A 297 16.43 23.43 -1.97
CA ASN A 297 15.16 23.57 -2.67
C ASN A 297 14.00 23.47 -1.67
N ALA A 298 13.95 24.39 -0.71
CA ALA A 298 12.78 24.53 0.15
C ALA A 298 11.51 24.69 -0.70
N PRO A 299 10.34 24.19 -0.24
CA PRO A 299 9.11 24.20 -1.02
C PRO A 299 8.85 25.59 -1.62
N GLN A 300 8.76 25.66 -2.95
CA GLN A 300 8.56 26.92 -3.68
C GLN A 300 7.12 27.44 -3.63
N HIS A 301 6.22 26.71 -2.96
CA HIS A 301 4.81 27.08 -2.83
C HIS A 301 4.49 27.35 -1.36
N GLU A 302 3.98 28.55 -1.10
CA GLU A 302 3.45 28.91 0.21
C GLU A 302 2.22 28.03 0.48
N LEU A 303 2.36 27.07 1.40
CA LEU A 303 1.21 26.35 1.93
C LEU A 303 0.43 27.32 2.81
N ILE A 304 -0.60 27.97 2.25
CA ILE A 304 -1.54 28.76 3.03
C ILE A 304 -2.56 27.77 3.64
N PRO A 305 -2.53 27.48 4.95
CA PRO A 305 -3.53 26.62 5.58
C PRO A 305 -4.88 27.35 5.55
N MET A 306 -5.76 27.00 4.60
CA MET A 306 -6.98 27.76 4.36
C MET A 306 -8.23 27.29 5.12
N ILE A 307 -8.20 26.24 5.96
CA ILE A 307 -9.41 25.84 6.71
C ILE A 307 -9.08 25.44 8.14
N SER A 308 -9.57 26.26 9.08
CA SER A 308 -9.83 25.90 10.48
C SER A 308 -11.31 25.58 10.62
N LEU A 309 -11.62 24.39 11.13
CA LEU A 309 -12.98 24.02 11.56
C LEU A 309 -13.25 24.39 13.02
N VAL A 310 -12.39 25.23 13.61
CA VAL A 310 -12.54 25.72 14.98
C VAL A 310 -13.14 27.13 14.89
N ASP A 311 -14.19 27.41 15.68
CA ASP A 311 -14.97 28.67 15.69
C ASP A 311 -14.19 29.93 16.11
N HIS A 312 -12.86 29.93 15.99
CA HIS A 312 -11.99 31.05 16.32
C HIS A 312 -11.18 31.42 15.08
N PRO A 313 -11.04 32.71 14.74
CA PRO A 313 -10.25 33.12 13.60
C PRO A 313 -8.79 32.69 13.81
N LEU A 314 -8.25 31.93 12.86
CA LEU A 314 -6.82 31.69 12.81
C LEU A 314 -6.13 33.03 12.64
N LYS A 315 -5.39 33.46 13.66
CA LYS A 315 -4.35 34.47 13.44
C LYS A 315 -3.40 33.89 12.40
N SER A 316 -3.18 34.61 11.30
CA SER A 316 -2.09 34.31 10.37
C SER A 316 -0.85 34.02 11.22
N ALA A 317 -0.24 32.86 11.00
CA ALA A 317 1.10 32.65 11.53
C ALA A 317 1.94 33.76 10.91
N ALA A 318 2.32 34.75 11.72
CA ALA A 318 3.34 35.70 11.34
C ALA A 318 4.49 34.89 10.74
N THR A 319 5.03 35.38 9.63
CA THR A 319 6.00 34.74 8.73
C THR A 319 7.21 34.24 9.49
N ALA A 320 7.07 33.12 10.19
CA ALA A 320 8.16 32.40 10.78
C ALA A 320 8.67 31.53 9.65
N ARG A 321 9.69 32.03 8.93
CA ARG A 321 10.72 31.14 8.39
C ARG A 321 11.17 30.27 9.56
N LYS A 322 10.57 29.09 9.68
CA LYS A 322 11.14 28.02 10.47
C LYS A 322 12.00 27.25 9.51
N ASP A 323 13.30 27.43 9.72
CA ASP A 323 14.32 26.52 9.22
C ASP A 323 13.86 25.09 9.55
N LEU A 324 13.52 24.34 8.50
CA LEU A 324 13.32 22.91 8.56
C LEU A 324 14.72 22.28 8.56
N ILE A 325 15.25 22.03 9.75
CA ILE A 325 16.30 21.04 10.02
C ILE A 325 15.62 19.89 10.76
#